data_AF-A0A2E3XFR7-F1
#
_entry.id   AF-A0A2E3XFR7-F1
#
_cell.length_a   1.000
_cell.length_b   1.000
_cell.length_c   1.000
_cell.angle_alpha   90.00
_cell.angle_beta   90.00
_cell.angle_gamma   90.00
#
_symmetry.space_group_name_H-M   'P 1'
#
loop_
_entity.id
_entity.type
_entity.pdbx_description
1 polymer ?
#
loop_
_entity_poly.entity_id
_entity_poly.type
_entity_poly.pdbx_seq_one_letter_code
_entity_poly.pdbx_strand_id
1 'polypeptide(L)'
;MMQNGLVDMCMISADLMSAEGDVINNVGTYVKALAAKDNNIPFYIALPSSSIDWKLHANLSVENTTERDKPDRLGIKHHIKNSANQSNIITADLLTDNFYSEVTPSGLITGLITEKGYTSASAHGLAALFPNLAPFVSLG
;
A
#
# COMPACT_ATOMS: atom_id res chain seq x y z
N MET A 1 -2.71 12.27 16.24
CA MET A 1 -2.40 11.04 17.00
C MET A 1 -0.91 10.76 16.99
N MET A 2 -0.29 10.52 15.83
CA MET A 2 1.16 10.32 15.69
C MET A 2 1.99 11.44 16.34
N GLN A 3 1.72 12.71 16.00
CA GLN A 3 2.38 13.88 16.59
C GLN A 3 2.21 14.03 18.11
N ASN A 4 1.19 13.40 18.68
CA ASN A 4 0.93 13.46 20.12
C ASN A 4 1.52 12.26 20.87
N GLY A 5 2.32 11.41 20.20
CA GLY A 5 2.90 10.21 20.80
C GLY A 5 1.87 9.14 21.19
N LEU A 6 0.68 9.15 20.58
CA LEU A 6 -0.38 8.18 20.88
C LEU A 6 -0.32 6.93 19.99
N VAL A 7 0.73 6.80 19.17
CA VAL A 7 0.91 5.71 18.21
C VAL A 7 2.36 5.24 18.28
N ASP A 8 2.57 3.99 18.68
CA ASP A 8 3.89 3.39 18.78
C ASP A 8 4.33 2.70 17.46
N MET A 9 3.38 2.32 16.62
CA MET A 9 3.61 1.58 15.38
C MET A 9 2.45 1.75 14.41
N CYS A 10 2.76 1.78 13.11
CA CYS A 10 1.79 1.67 12.04
C CYS A 10 1.96 0.32 11.33
N MET A 11 0.86 -0.36 11.05
CA MET A 11 0.88 -1.59 10.26
C MET A 11 -0.37 -1.66 9.38
N ILE A 12 -0.20 -2.12 8.15
CA ILE A 12 -1.29 -2.36 7.20
C ILE A 12 -1.03 -3.64 6.39
N SER A 13 -2.07 -4.13 5.72
CA SER A 13 -1.93 -5.07 4.60
C SER A 13 -1.69 -4.33 3.29
N ALA A 14 -1.23 -5.07 2.28
CA ALA A 14 -1.11 -4.58 0.91
C ALA A 14 -1.55 -5.67 -0.09
N ASP A 15 -2.13 -5.23 -1.21
CA ASP A 15 -2.62 -6.12 -2.25
C ASP A 15 -1.51 -6.55 -3.21
N LEU A 16 -0.56 -5.65 -3.50
CA LEU A 16 0.52 -5.88 -4.45
C LEU A 16 1.84 -5.21 -4.01
N MET A 17 2.94 -5.93 -4.17
CA MET A 17 4.31 -5.45 -3.91
C MET A 17 5.24 -5.84 -5.06
N SER A 18 6.20 -4.99 -5.43
CA SER A 18 7.28 -5.34 -6.36
C SER A 18 8.32 -6.25 -5.72
N ALA A 19 9.12 -6.92 -6.56
CA ALA A 19 10.29 -7.66 -6.11
C ALA A 19 11.35 -6.79 -5.39
N GLU A 20 11.25 -5.46 -5.49
CA GLU A 20 12.15 -4.50 -4.84
C GLU A 20 11.59 -3.94 -3.53
N GLY A 21 10.32 -4.22 -3.21
CA GLY A 21 9.70 -3.92 -1.93
C GLY A 21 8.83 -2.66 -1.91
N ASP A 22 8.62 -1.96 -3.03
CA ASP A 22 7.62 -0.89 -3.05
C ASP A 22 6.22 -1.50 -3.15
N VAL A 23 5.27 -0.81 -2.52
CA VAL A 23 3.91 -1.30 -2.31
C VAL A 23 2.93 -0.52 -3.14
N ILE A 24 2.01 -1.23 -3.80
CA ILE A 24 0.78 -0.66 -4.32
C ILE A 24 -0.33 -1.00 -3.32
N ASN A 25 -1.02 0.03 -2.84
CA ASN A 25 -2.16 -0.14 -1.94
C ASN A 25 -3.16 1.01 -2.08
N ASN A 26 -4.28 0.93 -1.37
CA ASN A 26 -5.28 1.99 -1.35
C ASN A 26 -4.70 3.38 -1.03
N VAL A 27 -5.28 4.39 -1.67
CA VAL A 27 -4.95 5.81 -1.44
C VAL A 27 -4.98 6.15 0.05
N GLY A 28 -4.00 6.93 0.48
CA GLY A 28 -3.73 7.30 1.86
C GLY A 28 -2.66 6.43 2.52
N THR A 29 -2.23 5.33 1.89
CA THR A 29 -1.13 4.51 2.37
C THR A 29 0.20 5.27 2.37
N TYR A 30 0.50 5.97 1.27
CA TYR A 30 1.72 6.75 1.13
C TYR A 30 1.78 7.88 2.16
N VAL A 31 0.66 8.59 2.36
CA VAL A 31 0.56 9.67 3.34
C VAL A 31 0.70 9.14 4.78
N LYS A 32 0.14 7.96 5.09
CA LYS A 32 0.36 7.31 6.39
C LYS A 32 1.84 6.96 6.60
N ALA A 33 2.52 6.45 5.57
CA ALA A 33 3.94 6.11 5.65
C ALA A 33 4.81 7.37 5.84
N LEU A 34 4.51 8.45 5.12
CA LEU A 34 5.17 9.76 5.32
C LEU A 34 4.93 10.30 6.73
N ALA A 35 3.70 10.28 7.22
CA ALA A 35 3.37 10.73 8.57
C ALA A 35 4.07 9.89 9.63
N ALA A 36 4.13 8.56 9.46
CA ALA A 36 4.86 7.69 10.35
C ALA A 36 6.36 8.03 10.37
N LYS A 37 6.97 8.20 9.20
CA LYS A 37 8.38 8.61 9.06
C LYS A 37 8.67 9.94 9.73
N ASP A 38 7.84 10.96 9.48
CA ASP A 38 7.99 12.30 10.06
C ASP A 38 7.91 12.28 11.61
N ASN A 39 7.16 11.32 12.16
CA ASN A 39 6.98 11.15 13.60
C ASN A 39 7.89 10.07 14.21
N ASN A 40 8.86 9.53 13.45
CA ASN A 40 9.75 8.44 13.87
C ASN A 40 9.01 7.18 14.35
N ILE A 41 7.84 6.89 13.76
CA ILE A 41 7.02 5.72 14.06
C ILE A 41 7.34 4.64 13.02
N PRO A 42 7.63 3.40 13.43
CA PRO A 42 7.89 2.33 12.49
C PRO A 42 6.62 1.96 11.71
N PHE A 43 6.78 1.76 10.39
CA PHE A 43 5.71 1.48 9.45
C PHE A 43 5.92 0.11 8.79
N TYR A 44 5.07 -0.85 9.12
CA TYR A 44 5.17 -2.23 8.64
C TYR A 44 4.09 -2.57 7.63
N ILE A 45 4.43 -3.47 6.70
CA ILE A 45 3.46 -4.09 5.80
C ILE A 45 3.41 -5.59 6.10
N ALA A 46 2.21 -6.10 6.35
CA ALA A 46 1.95 -7.53 6.45
C ALA A 46 1.35 -8.04 5.14
N LEU A 47 2.05 -8.93 4.43
CA LEU A 47 1.57 -9.47 3.15
C LEU A 47 2.11 -10.89 2.90
N PRO A 48 1.31 -11.78 2.31
CA PRO A 48 1.77 -13.12 1.93
C PRO A 48 2.61 -13.09 0.65
N SER A 49 3.41 -14.13 0.40
CA SER A 49 4.21 -14.22 -0.85
C SER A 49 3.38 -14.12 -2.14
N SER A 50 2.08 -14.44 -2.08
CA SER A 50 1.16 -14.34 -3.22
C SER A 50 0.84 -12.89 -3.63
N SER A 51 1.07 -11.93 -2.75
CA SER A 51 0.91 -10.50 -3.01
C SER A 51 2.20 -9.87 -3.59
N ILE A 52 3.28 -10.64 -3.71
CA ILE A 52 4.54 -10.17 -4.30
C ILE A 52 4.56 -10.55 -5.79
N ASP A 53 4.67 -9.55 -6.65
CA ASP A 53 4.95 -9.77 -8.07
C ASP A 53 6.46 -9.79 -8.32
N TRP A 54 6.99 -11.01 -8.40
CA TRP A 54 8.42 -11.29 -8.59
C TRP A 54 8.96 -10.84 -9.95
N LYS A 55 8.11 -10.42 -10.90
CA LYS A 55 8.51 -9.91 -12.21
C LYS A 55 8.46 -8.39 -12.28
N LEU A 56 7.87 -7.74 -11.28
CA LEU A 56 7.69 -6.29 -11.23
C LEU A 56 8.93 -5.68 -10.56
N HIS A 57 9.74 -4.98 -11.36
CA HIS A 57 11.00 -4.35 -10.97
C HIS A 57 10.99 -2.87 -11.33
N ALA A 58 11.30 -1.98 -10.38
CA ALA A 58 11.37 -0.53 -10.53
C ALA A 58 10.17 0.13 -11.25
N ASN A 59 10.08 1.46 -11.22
CA ASN A 59 9.07 2.23 -11.97
C ASN A 59 7.62 1.75 -11.79
N LEU A 60 7.28 1.32 -10.58
CA LEU A 60 5.91 0.99 -10.21
C LEU A 60 5.02 2.19 -10.50
N SER A 61 4.01 1.97 -11.33
CA SER A 61 2.96 2.92 -11.61
C SER A 61 1.61 2.30 -11.29
N VAL A 62 0.61 3.13 -11.02
CA VAL A 62 -0.75 2.65 -10.79
C VAL A 62 -1.32 1.97 -12.04
N GLU A 63 -0.78 2.26 -13.23
CA GLU A 63 -1.17 1.58 -14.48
C GLU A 63 -0.82 0.08 -14.45
N ASN A 64 0.15 -0.34 -13.63
CA ASN A 64 0.50 -1.75 -13.44
C ASN A 64 -0.57 -2.57 -12.70
N THR A 65 -1.63 -1.95 -12.16
CA THR A 65 -2.73 -2.64 -11.44
C THR A 65 -3.95 -2.97 -12.32
N THR A 66 -3.95 -2.50 -13.56
CA THR A 66 -5.15 -2.24 -14.35
C THR A 66 -5.98 -3.45 -14.80
N GLU A 67 -5.58 -4.69 -14.49
CA GLU A 67 -6.40 -5.89 -14.75
C GLU A 67 -6.93 -6.61 -13.50
N ARG A 68 -6.42 -6.33 -12.28
CA ARG A 68 -6.86 -7.05 -11.07
C ARG A 68 -7.93 -6.32 -10.24
N ASP A 69 -8.01 -4.99 -10.32
CA ASP A 69 -8.81 -4.17 -9.39
C ASP A 69 -10.18 -3.70 -9.93
N LYS A 70 -10.63 -4.21 -11.08
CA LYS A 70 -11.70 -3.55 -11.85
C LYS A 70 -13.19 -3.81 -11.52
N PRO A 71 -13.69 -4.80 -10.76
CA PRO A 71 -15.15 -4.98 -10.74
C PRO A 71 -15.94 -4.19 -9.69
N ASP A 72 -15.45 -3.95 -8.47
CA ASP A 72 -16.40 -3.80 -7.33
C ASP A 72 -16.32 -2.50 -6.50
N ARG A 73 -15.51 -1.52 -6.93
CA ARG A 73 -15.36 -0.24 -6.19
C ARG A 73 -15.94 0.98 -6.91
N LEU A 74 -16.78 0.76 -7.92
CA LEU A 74 -17.61 1.83 -8.49
C LEU A 74 -18.63 2.32 -7.45
N GLY A 75 -18.24 3.38 -6.74
CA GLY A 75 -19.13 4.34 -6.10
C GLY A 75 -20.09 3.74 -5.08
N ILE A 76 -19.76 3.85 -3.80
CA ILE A 76 -20.81 3.90 -2.77
C ILE A 76 -21.65 5.14 -3.06
N LYS A 77 -22.77 4.96 -3.78
CA LYS A 77 -23.82 5.97 -3.91
C LYS A 77 -24.52 6.10 -2.56
N HIS A 78 -23.94 6.85 -1.64
CA HIS A 78 -24.64 7.25 -0.43
C HIS A 78 -25.68 8.32 -0.78
N HIS A 79 -26.91 7.89 -1.02
CA HIS A 79 -28.05 8.80 -1.00
C HIS A 79 -28.41 9.04 0.48
N ILE A 80 -27.69 9.95 1.14
CA ILE A 80 -28.05 10.36 2.51
C ILE A 80 -29.29 11.26 2.40
N LYS A 81 -30.49 10.68 2.51
CA LYS A 81 -31.69 11.46 2.84
C LYS A 81 -31.66 11.75 4.33
N ASN A 82 -31.13 12.90 4.71
CA ASN A 82 -31.24 13.38 6.07
C ASN A 82 -32.64 14.00 6.25
N SER A 83 -33.54 13.32 6.95
CA SER A 83 -34.95 13.74 7.11
C SER A 83 -35.16 14.96 8.02
N ALA A 84 -34.12 15.73 8.36
CA ALA A 84 -34.28 16.84 9.31
C ALA A 84 -33.38 18.07 9.13
N ASN A 85 -32.43 18.13 8.20
CA ASN A 85 -31.66 19.35 7.95
C ASN A 85 -31.08 19.40 6.54
N GLN A 86 -31.42 20.47 5.81
CA GLN A 86 -30.97 20.77 4.44
C GLN A 86 -29.47 21.11 4.39
N SER A 87 -28.59 20.12 4.58
CA SER A 87 -27.22 20.22 4.10
C SER A 87 -27.13 19.53 2.74
N ASN A 88 -27.05 20.31 1.67
CA ASN A 88 -26.66 19.77 0.36
C ASN A 88 -25.19 19.35 0.44
N ILE A 89 -24.92 18.08 0.71
CA ILE A 89 -23.62 17.49 0.40
C ILE A 89 -23.60 17.43 -1.13
N ILE A 90 -22.91 18.38 -1.76
CA ILE A 90 -22.68 18.35 -3.20
C ILE A 90 -21.65 17.24 -3.45
N THR A 91 -22.14 16.05 -3.79
CA THR A 91 -21.31 15.08 -4.52
C THR A 91 -21.28 15.55 -5.96
N ALA A 92 -20.28 16.36 -6.31
CA ALA A 92 -20.01 16.60 -7.72
C ALA A 92 -19.69 15.25 -8.34
N ASP A 93 -20.39 14.87 -9.42
CA ASP A 93 -19.99 13.79 -10.31
C ASP A 93 -18.70 14.21 -11.02
N LEU A 94 -17.61 14.23 -10.25
CA LEU A 94 -16.27 14.34 -10.76
C LEU A 94 -15.94 12.96 -11.32
N LEU A 95 -16.12 12.82 -12.63
CA LEU A 95 -15.42 11.83 -13.44
C LEU A 95 -13.93 12.20 -13.43
N THR A 96 -13.31 12.08 -12.26
CA THR A 96 -11.86 12.10 -12.11
C THR A 96 -11.37 10.67 -12.31
N ASP A 97 -10.21 10.51 -12.92
CA ASP A 97 -9.46 9.26 -12.90
C ASP A 97 -9.23 8.88 -11.43
N ASN A 98 -10.16 8.12 -10.86
CA ASN A 98 -10.08 7.66 -9.48
C ASN A 98 -9.02 6.56 -9.45
N PHE A 99 -7.77 6.96 -9.29
CA PHE A 99 -6.72 6.05 -8.89
C PHE A 99 -7.08 5.53 -7.49
N TYR A 100 -7.65 4.32 -7.41
CA TYR A 100 -8.01 3.68 -6.14
C TYR A 100 -6.81 3.18 -5.35
N SER A 101 -5.64 3.20 -5.99
CA SER A 101 -4.38 2.70 -5.47
C SER A 101 -3.26 3.71 -5.77
N GLU A 102 -2.25 3.73 -4.92
CA GLU A 102 -1.05 4.55 -5.05
C GLU A 102 0.20 3.73 -4.67
N VAL A 103 1.37 4.22 -5.08
CA VAL A 103 2.65 3.58 -4.76
C VAL A 103 3.22 4.17 -3.47
N THR A 104 3.63 3.30 -2.57
CA THR A 104 4.39 3.62 -1.36
C THR A 104 5.81 3.06 -1.50
N PRO A 105 6.83 3.92 -1.63
CA PRO A 105 8.21 3.48 -1.78
C PRO A 105 8.70 2.65 -0.59
N SER A 106 9.47 1.61 -0.88
CA SER A 106 10.16 0.73 0.07
C SER A 106 10.94 1.48 1.15
N GLY A 107 11.57 2.60 0.79
CA GLY A 107 12.31 3.46 1.73
C GLY A 107 11.46 4.17 2.80
N LEU A 108 10.14 4.08 2.75
CA LEU A 108 9.23 4.52 3.83
C LEU A 108 8.76 3.37 4.71
N ILE A 109 9.09 2.11 4.36
CA ILE A 109 8.64 0.91 5.04
C ILE A 109 9.76 0.42 5.96
N THR A 110 9.47 0.30 7.25
CA THR A 110 10.40 -0.22 8.26
C THR A 110 10.70 -1.69 8.04
N GLY A 111 9.68 -2.48 7.71
CA GLY A 111 9.88 -3.88 7.38
C GLY A 111 8.60 -4.60 6.95
N LEU A 112 8.79 -5.82 6.50
CA LEU A 112 7.79 -6.70 5.94
C LEU A 112 7.56 -7.88 6.87
N ILE A 113 6.30 -8.26 7.03
CA ILE A 113 5.88 -9.45 7.76
C ILE A 113 5.16 -10.36 6.77
N THR A 114 5.70 -11.57 6.60
CA THR A 114 5.19 -12.58 5.68
C THR A 114 4.96 -13.89 6.40
N GLU A 115 4.38 -14.89 5.72
CA GLU A 115 4.23 -16.23 6.27
C GLU A 115 5.57 -16.94 6.56
N LYS A 116 6.69 -16.43 6.01
CA LYS A 116 8.04 -16.93 6.28
C LYS A 116 8.83 -16.12 7.32
N GLY A 117 8.22 -15.08 7.87
CA GLY A 117 8.82 -14.24 8.91
C GLY A 117 9.06 -12.80 8.44
N TYR A 118 10.01 -12.15 9.11
CA TYR A 118 10.30 -10.74 9.01
C TYR A 118 11.51 -10.44 8.12
N THR A 119 11.42 -9.38 7.32
CA THR A 119 12.53 -8.87 6.50
C THR A 119 12.44 -7.37 6.25
N SER A 120 13.53 -6.71 5.83
CA SER A 120 13.47 -5.37 5.26
C SER A 120 12.67 -5.36 3.95
N ALA A 121 12.02 -4.23 3.63
CA ALA A 121 11.40 -4.00 2.33
C ALA A 121 12.47 -3.77 1.26
N SER A 122 13.10 -4.84 0.80
CA SER A 122 14.18 -4.79 -0.19
C SER A 122 14.26 -6.10 -0.97
N ALA A 123 14.78 -6.03 -2.20
CA ALA A 123 15.02 -7.22 -3.02
C ALA A 123 15.89 -8.26 -2.29
N HIS A 124 16.94 -7.83 -1.61
CA HIS A 124 17.81 -8.74 -0.85
C HIS A 124 17.07 -9.43 0.29
N GLY A 125 16.28 -8.68 1.05
CA GLY A 125 15.49 -9.22 2.15
C GLY A 125 14.43 -10.22 1.68
N LEU A 126 13.72 -9.88 0.61
CA LEU A 126 12.75 -10.76 -0.02
C LEU A 126 13.40 -12.03 -0.59
N ALA A 127 14.56 -11.92 -1.23
CA ALA A 127 15.30 -13.07 -1.74
C ALA A 127 15.78 -14.01 -0.61
N ALA A 128 16.14 -13.48 0.56
CA ALA A 128 16.51 -14.28 1.72
C ALA A 128 15.34 -15.11 2.26
N LEU A 129 14.12 -14.55 2.31
CA LEU A 129 12.92 -15.29 2.73
C LEU A 129 12.38 -16.24 1.63
N PHE A 130 12.51 -15.85 0.36
CA PHE A 130 11.90 -16.55 -0.77
C PHE A 130 12.91 -16.91 -1.87
N PRO A 131 13.94 -17.74 -1.58
CA PRO A 131 15.01 -18.04 -2.54
C PRO A 131 14.53 -18.78 -3.80
N ASN A 132 13.38 -19.45 -3.73
CA ASN A 132 12.80 -20.18 -4.86
C ASN A 132 11.84 -19.33 -5.72
N LEU A 133 11.49 -18.13 -5.27
CA LEU A 133 10.56 -17.24 -5.98
C LEU A 133 11.24 -15.97 -6.47
N ALA A 134 12.17 -15.45 -5.67
CA ALA A 134 12.92 -14.25 -6.03
C ALA A 134 13.79 -14.54 -7.27
N PRO A 135 13.79 -13.65 -8.28
CA PRO A 135 14.75 -13.74 -9.36
C PRO A 135 16.17 -13.63 -8.78
N PHE A 136 17.16 -14.25 -9.42
CA PHE A 136 18.55 -14.28 -8.94
C PHE A 136 19.06 -12.86 -8.63
N VAL A 137 19.02 -12.49 -7.36
CA VAL A 137 19.69 -11.29 -6.85
C VAL A 137 21.16 -11.67 -6.75
N SER A 138 22.03 -11.00 -7.52
CA SER A 138 23.47 -11.15 -7.35
C SER A 138 23.79 -10.78 -5.90
N LEU A 139 24.21 -11.77 -5.11
CA LEU A 139 24.77 -11.57 -3.78
C LEU A 139 26.14 -10.91 -3.96
N GLY A 140 26.13 -9.60 -4.19
CA GLY A 140 27.32 -8.75 -4.19
C GLY A 140 27.68 -8.29 -2.79
#